data_AF-A0A954S1H5-F1
#
_entry.id   AF-A0A954S1H5-F1
#
_cell.length_a   1.000
_cell.length_b   1.000
_cell.length_c   1.000
_cell.angle_alpha   90.00
_cell.angle_beta   90.00
_cell.angle_gamma   90.00
#
_symmetry.space_group_name_H-M   'P 1'
#
loop_
_entity.id
_entity.type
_entity.pdbx_description
1 polymer ?
#
loop_
_entity_poly.entity_id
_entity_poly.type
_entity_poly.pdbx_seq_one_letter_code
_entity_poly.pdbx_strand_id
1 'polypeptide(L)'
;MYYLVLIVFSVLLAGCNEPDAASSPGALPAAPQDFAAAIETIATSTDTESVQVAARLLREGGLPALATLAAHLDDKRLPPTDCLTRAVDGTSDLGDHCFWLIQDMLESHQTLQESSFSGLSRDNTAEWLAQRKELRLVELQRDACRAAIETLERYIEAHPTFDGAREMTAFKQRLAALDASVQGEQEPGKENFRN
;
A
#
# COMPACT_ATOMS: atom_id res chain seq x y z
N MET A 1 3.30 70.22 -8.74
CA MET A 1 2.09 70.72 -8.06
C MET A 1 0.91 69.91 -8.54
N TYR A 2 0.33 69.06 -7.69
CA TYR A 2 -1.10 68.78 -7.54
C TYR A 2 -1.27 68.00 -6.23
N TYR A 3 -2.20 68.49 -5.40
CA TYR A 3 -2.60 67.99 -4.09
C TYR A 3 -3.47 66.73 -4.21
N LEU A 4 -3.42 65.82 -3.23
CA LEU A 4 -4.58 65.01 -2.81
C LEU A 4 -4.36 64.52 -1.35
N VAL A 5 -4.81 65.30 -0.36
CA VAL A 5 -6.04 65.10 0.45
C VAL A 5 -5.97 63.85 1.35
N LEU A 6 -5.68 64.13 2.62
CA LEU A 6 -6.00 63.33 3.81
C LEU A 6 -7.52 63.25 4.02
N ILE A 7 -8.04 62.07 4.34
CA ILE A 7 -9.19 61.93 5.25
C ILE A 7 -8.86 60.87 6.31
N VAL A 8 -8.91 61.35 7.55
CA VAL A 8 -8.81 60.66 8.85
C VAL A 8 -10.22 60.21 9.28
N PHE A 9 -10.29 59.35 10.30
CA PHE A 9 -11.45 58.91 11.13
C PHE A 9 -11.93 57.48 10.79
N SER A 10 -12.03 56.50 11.69
CA SER A 10 -12.11 56.51 13.16
C SER A 10 -11.64 55.18 13.75
N VAL A 11 -10.95 55.24 14.89
CA VAL A 11 -10.93 54.17 15.89
C VAL A 11 -12.17 54.32 16.75
N LEU A 12 -12.93 53.25 16.98
CA LEU A 12 -13.71 53.04 18.20
C LEU A 12 -13.94 51.54 18.43
N LEU A 13 -13.81 51.18 19.71
CA LEU A 13 -13.61 49.87 20.29
C LEU A 13 -14.92 49.09 20.55
N ALA A 14 -14.72 47.77 20.65
CA ALA A 14 -15.37 46.82 21.56
C ALA A 14 -16.87 46.50 21.38
N GLY A 15 -17.10 45.23 21.06
CA GLY A 15 -18.35 44.52 21.30
C GLY A 15 -18.14 43.03 21.01
N CYS A 16 -17.89 42.25 22.07
CA CYS A 16 -17.83 40.80 22.03
C CYS A 16 -19.13 40.22 21.47
N ASN A 17 -19.01 39.25 20.56
CA ASN A 17 -19.87 38.08 20.50
C ASN A 17 -19.15 37.03 19.66
N GLU A 18 -18.64 36.00 20.32
CA GLU A 18 -18.45 34.69 19.71
C GLU A 18 -19.82 34.16 19.26
N PRO A 19 -19.87 33.56 18.07
CA PRO A 19 -20.67 32.36 17.92
C PRO A 19 -19.77 31.18 17.58
N ASP A 20 -19.83 30.22 18.50
CA ASP A 20 -19.54 28.81 18.38
C ASP A 20 -19.56 28.23 16.96
N ALA A 21 -18.58 27.34 16.74
CA ALA A 21 -18.76 26.06 16.06
C ALA A 21 -19.41 26.10 14.66
N ALA A 22 -18.75 26.72 13.70
CA ALA A 22 -18.90 26.31 12.30
C ALA A 22 -18.06 25.05 12.06
N SER A 23 -18.66 23.91 12.40
CA SER A 23 -18.49 22.59 11.79
C SER A 23 -17.26 22.46 10.88
N SER A 24 -16.21 21.77 11.36
CA SER A 24 -15.32 21.08 10.43
C SER A 24 -16.21 20.28 9.47
N PRO A 25 -16.01 20.34 8.15
CA PRO A 25 -16.71 19.44 7.26
C PRO A 25 -16.35 18.04 7.73
N GLY A 26 -17.33 17.35 8.30
CA GLY A 26 -17.22 15.95 8.63
C GLY A 26 -16.66 15.28 7.40
N ALA A 27 -15.55 14.57 7.59
CA ALA A 27 -15.04 13.68 6.57
C ALA A 27 -16.24 12.92 6.02
N LEU A 28 -16.55 13.16 4.74
CA LEU A 28 -17.49 12.32 4.01
C LEU A 28 -17.09 10.88 4.33
N PRO A 29 -18.02 9.98 4.69
CA PRO A 29 -17.68 8.57 4.73
C PRO A 29 -17.05 8.27 3.37
N ALA A 30 -15.78 7.84 3.37
CA ALA A 30 -15.11 7.44 2.14
C ALA A 30 -16.09 6.51 1.41
N ALA A 31 -16.48 6.88 0.19
CA ALA A 31 -17.36 6.04 -0.60
C ALA A 31 -16.80 4.60 -0.57
N PRO A 32 -17.65 3.56 -0.50
CA PRO A 32 -17.18 2.19 -0.53
C PRO A 32 -16.19 2.05 -1.69
N GLN A 33 -14.92 1.76 -1.38
CA GLN A 33 -13.91 1.60 -2.42
C GLN A 33 -14.26 0.34 -3.19
N ASP A 34 -14.60 0.49 -4.47
CA ASP A 34 -14.98 -0.64 -5.32
C ASP A 34 -13.73 -1.28 -5.94
N PHE A 35 -13.10 -2.17 -5.16
CA PHE A 35 -11.92 -2.91 -5.61
C PHE A 35 -12.22 -3.84 -6.79
N ALA A 36 -13.46 -4.35 -6.91
CA ALA A 36 -13.86 -5.17 -8.04
C ALA A 36 -13.90 -4.34 -9.33
N ALA A 37 -14.47 -3.13 -9.28
CA ALA A 37 -14.42 -2.19 -10.40
C ALA A 37 -12.99 -1.77 -10.76
N ALA A 38 -12.08 -1.66 -9.78
CA ALA A 38 -10.67 -1.41 -10.06
C ALA A 38 -10.00 -2.56 -10.82
N ILE A 39 -10.27 -3.81 -10.44
CA ILE A 39 -9.79 -5.00 -11.17
C ILE A 39 -10.35 -5.01 -12.60
N GLU A 40 -11.64 -4.72 -12.79
CA GLU A 40 -12.25 -4.62 -14.12
C GLU A 40 -11.65 -3.49 -14.97
N THR A 41 -11.30 -2.36 -14.34
CA THR A 41 -10.61 -1.26 -15.01
C THR A 41 -9.25 -1.70 -15.52
N ILE A 42 -8.47 -2.43 -14.71
CA ILE A 42 -7.19 -3.00 -15.15
C ILE A 42 -7.41 -4.01 -16.28
N ALA A 43 -8.44 -4.84 -16.18
CA ALA A 43 -8.72 -5.89 -17.16
C ALA A 43 -9.15 -5.37 -18.54
N THR A 44 -9.78 -4.20 -18.61
CA THR A 44 -10.50 -3.75 -19.82
C THR A 44 -10.11 -2.38 -20.35
N SER A 45 -9.56 -1.49 -19.51
CA SER A 45 -9.26 -0.12 -19.91
C SER A 45 -7.99 -0.03 -20.77
N THR A 46 -8.08 0.74 -21.84
CA THR A 46 -6.93 1.17 -22.66
C THR A 46 -6.42 2.55 -22.29
N ASP A 47 -6.97 3.16 -21.23
CA ASP A 47 -6.49 4.43 -20.70
C ASP A 47 -5.50 4.20 -19.56
N THR A 48 -4.25 4.62 -19.79
CA THR A 48 -3.14 4.44 -18.85
C THR A 48 -3.40 5.11 -17.51
N GLU A 49 -4.01 6.30 -17.50
CA GLU A 49 -4.29 7.03 -16.26
C GLU A 49 -5.31 6.27 -15.40
N SER A 50 -6.41 5.81 -16.02
CA SER A 50 -7.41 4.98 -15.34
C SER A 50 -6.83 3.69 -14.76
N VAL A 51 -5.95 3.00 -15.51
CA VAL A 51 -5.28 1.78 -15.02
C VAL A 51 -4.35 2.09 -13.84
N GLN A 52 -3.61 3.19 -13.88
CA GLN A 52 -2.75 3.61 -12.78
C GLN A 52 -3.54 3.99 -11.52
N VAL A 53 -4.66 4.68 -11.67
CA VAL A 53 -5.57 5.02 -10.56
C VAL A 53 -6.15 3.76 -9.94
N ALA A 54 -6.63 2.81 -10.75
CA ALA A 54 -7.14 1.53 -10.28
C ALA A 54 -6.07 0.71 -9.53
N ALA A 55 -4.86 0.61 -10.10
CA ALA A 55 -3.74 -0.08 -9.46
C ALA A 55 -3.35 0.57 -8.13
N ARG A 56 -3.34 1.91 -8.06
CA ARG A 56 -3.08 2.64 -6.82
C ARG A 56 -4.14 2.37 -5.76
N LEU A 57 -5.43 2.41 -6.13
CA LEU A 57 -6.53 2.10 -5.23
C LEU A 57 -6.36 0.71 -4.61
N LEU A 58 -5.98 -0.29 -5.42
CA LEU A 58 -5.75 -1.65 -4.94
C LEU A 58 -4.54 -1.74 -3.99
N ARG A 59 -3.42 -1.07 -4.30
CA ARG A 59 -2.23 -1.06 -3.41
C ARG A 59 -2.51 -0.39 -2.06
N GLU A 60 -3.30 0.67 -2.04
CA GLU A 60 -3.59 1.45 -0.83
C GLU A 60 -4.80 0.91 -0.05
N GLY A 61 -5.58 -0.01 -0.63
CA GLY A 61 -6.85 -0.50 -0.09
C GLY A 61 -6.75 -1.52 1.06
N GLY A 62 -5.54 -1.92 1.46
CA GLY A 62 -5.30 -2.77 2.63
C GLY A 62 -5.89 -4.19 2.54
N LEU A 63 -6.29 -4.77 3.68
CA LEU A 63 -6.81 -6.15 3.73
C LEU A 63 -8.02 -6.42 2.79
N PRO A 64 -9.00 -5.51 2.64
CA PRO A 64 -10.10 -5.70 1.69
C PRO A 64 -9.64 -5.79 0.23
N ALA A 65 -8.71 -4.93 -0.20
CA ALA A 65 -8.14 -5.01 -1.54
C ALA A 65 -7.33 -6.30 -1.73
N LEU A 66 -6.56 -6.70 -0.72
CA LEU A 66 -5.78 -7.94 -0.72
C LEU A 66 -6.68 -9.17 -0.94
N ALA A 67 -7.81 -9.24 -0.24
CA ALA A 67 -8.79 -10.32 -0.41
C ALA A 67 -9.41 -10.32 -1.82
N THR A 68 -9.70 -9.13 -2.36
CA THR A 68 -10.27 -8.97 -3.70
C THR A 68 -9.28 -9.40 -4.79
N LEU A 69 -8.01 -9.03 -4.66
CA LEU A 69 -6.92 -9.45 -5.54
C LEU A 69 -6.72 -10.97 -5.49
N ALA A 70 -6.72 -11.57 -4.29
CA ALA A 70 -6.54 -13.00 -4.10
C ALA A 70 -7.64 -13.82 -4.80
N ALA A 71 -8.87 -13.32 -4.83
CA ALA A 71 -9.99 -13.96 -5.53
C ALA A 71 -9.82 -13.98 -7.07
N HIS A 72 -8.93 -13.17 -7.63
CA HIS A 72 -8.68 -13.07 -9.07
C HIS A 72 -7.34 -13.67 -9.51
N LEU A 73 -6.65 -14.40 -8.63
CA LEU A 73 -5.37 -15.04 -8.97
C LEU A 73 -5.49 -16.03 -10.14
N ASP A 74 -6.66 -16.64 -10.36
CA ASP A 74 -6.89 -17.57 -11.47
C ASP A 74 -7.46 -16.90 -12.73
N ASP A 75 -7.61 -15.58 -12.76
CA ASP A 75 -8.19 -14.87 -13.90
C ASP A 75 -7.24 -14.90 -15.11
N LYS A 76 -7.72 -15.49 -16.21
CA LYS A 76 -6.96 -15.71 -17.45
C LYS A 76 -7.19 -14.64 -18.52
N ARG A 77 -7.95 -13.59 -18.23
CA ARG A 77 -8.12 -12.46 -19.16
C ARG A 77 -6.77 -11.77 -19.39
N LEU A 78 -6.49 -11.41 -20.64
CA LEU A 78 -5.29 -10.66 -21.00
C LEU A 78 -5.63 -9.16 -20.99
N PRO A 79 -5.11 -8.37 -20.05
CA PRO A 79 -5.36 -6.94 -20.03
C PRO A 79 -4.62 -6.22 -21.18
N PRO A 80 -5.09 -5.03 -21.61
CA PRO A 80 -4.39 -4.24 -22.62
C PRO A 80 -2.94 -3.93 -22.21
N THR A 81 -1.98 -4.36 -23.02
CA THR A 81 -0.54 -4.36 -22.68
C THR A 81 0.06 -2.98 -22.45
N ASP A 82 -0.45 -1.97 -23.14
CA ASP A 82 0.19 -0.66 -23.23
C ASP A 82 0.01 0.20 -21.96
N CYS A 83 -0.86 -0.25 -21.04
CA CYS A 83 -1.28 0.53 -19.88
C CYS A 83 -0.74 0.01 -18.53
N LEU A 84 0.02 -1.09 -18.54
CA LEU A 84 0.38 -1.83 -17.33
C LEU A 84 1.77 -1.41 -16.81
N THR A 85 1.88 -1.23 -15.49
CA THR A 85 3.05 -0.62 -14.85
C THR A 85 4.26 -1.55 -14.72
N ARG A 86 4.03 -2.87 -14.68
CA ARG A 86 5.08 -3.89 -14.88
C ARG A 86 4.89 -4.42 -16.29
N ALA A 87 5.92 -4.22 -17.12
CA ALA A 87 5.90 -4.53 -18.53
C ALA A 87 5.47 -5.98 -18.77
N VAL A 88 4.40 -6.16 -19.54
CA VAL A 88 3.90 -7.46 -19.96
C VAL A 88 4.44 -7.72 -21.35
N ASP A 89 5.10 -8.85 -21.54
CA ASP A 89 5.53 -9.36 -22.84
C ASP A 89 4.34 -9.84 -23.72
N GLY A 90 3.13 -9.29 -23.48
CA GLY A 90 1.87 -9.73 -24.04
C GLY A 90 1.36 -11.07 -23.52
N THR A 91 2.05 -11.73 -22.58
CA THR A 91 1.68 -13.08 -22.13
C THR A 91 1.13 -13.17 -20.71
N SER A 92 1.30 -12.14 -19.88
CA SER A 92 0.79 -12.13 -18.51
C SER A 92 -0.72 -11.92 -18.48
N ASP A 93 -1.40 -12.75 -17.69
CA ASP A 93 -2.84 -12.66 -17.48
C ASP A 93 -3.20 -11.76 -16.28
N LEU A 94 -4.48 -11.46 -16.11
CA LEU A 94 -4.95 -10.63 -15.01
C LEU A 94 -4.57 -11.21 -13.64
N GLY A 95 -4.54 -12.53 -13.51
CA GLY A 95 -4.06 -13.19 -12.30
C GLY A 95 -2.60 -12.88 -11.97
N ASP A 96 -1.72 -12.79 -12.98
CA ASP A 96 -0.34 -12.35 -12.78
C ASP A 96 -0.27 -10.90 -12.29
N HIS A 97 -1.12 -10.02 -12.83
CA HIS A 97 -1.24 -8.64 -12.36
C HIS A 97 -1.74 -8.54 -10.93
N CYS A 98 -2.77 -9.31 -10.58
CA CYS A 98 -3.28 -9.37 -9.22
C CYS A 98 -2.20 -9.87 -8.26
N PHE A 99 -1.43 -10.88 -8.66
CA PHE A 99 -0.30 -11.38 -7.88
C PHE A 99 0.78 -10.30 -7.68
N TRP A 100 1.16 -9.55 -8.71
CA TRP A 100 2.15 -8.47 -8.55
C TRP A 100 1.67 -7.37 -7.61
N LEU A 101 0.39 -7.01 -7.65
CA LEU A 101 -0.18 -6.06 -6.69
C LEU A 101 -0.14 -6.60 -5.26
N ILE A 102 -0.41 -7.90 -5.07
CA ILE A 102 -0.25 -8.55 -3.76
C ILE A 102 1.21 -8.48 -3.29
N GLN A 103 2.19 -8.75 -4.16
CA GLN A 103 3.61 -8.63 -3.83
C GLN A 103 3.98 -7.18 -3.48
N ASP A 104 3.49 -6.19 -4.23
CA ASP A 104 3.73 -4.78 -3.94
C ASP A 104 3.20 -4.43 -2.53
N MET A 105 2.02 -4.93 -2.18
CA MET A 105 1.38 -4.69 -0.87
C MET A 105 2.10 -5.38 0.28
N LEU A 106 2.53 -6.63 0.10
CA LEU A 106 3.08 -7.46 1.17
C LEU A 106 4.59 -7.34 1.33
N GLU A 107 5.32 -7.18 0.22
CA GLU A 107 6.77 -7.36 0.24
C GLU A 107 7.53 -6.06 -0.02
N SER A 108 6.90 -5.03 -0.62
CA SER A 108 7.50 -3.69 -0.83
C SER A 108 8.91 -3.74 -1.46
N HIS A 109 9.10 -4.63 -2.44
CA HIS A 109 10.40 -4.81 -3.09
C HIS A 109 10.89 -3.52 -3.74
N GLN A 110 12.15 -3.16 -3.49
CA GLN A 110 12.76 -1.97 -4.11
C GLN A 110 13.44 -2.30 -5.44
N THR A 111 13.74 -3.58 -5.69
CA THR A 111 14.47 -4.04 -6.87
C THR A 111 13.89 -5.34 -7.43
N LEU A 112 14.10 -5.60 -8.73
CA LEU A 112 13.74 -6.88 -9.36
C LEU A 112 14.48 -8.07 -8.72
N GLN A 113 15.70 -7.84 -8.24
CA GLN A 113 16.49 -8.86 -7.54
C GLN A 113 15.80 -9.27 -6.23
N GLU A 114 15.32 -8.31 -5.43
CA GLU A 114 14.56 -8.61 -4.21
C GLU A 114 13.29 -9.43 -4.51
N SER A 115 12.55 -9.07 -5.56
CA SER A 115 11.33 -9.81 -5.93
C SER A 115 11.59 -11.26 -6.34
N SER A 116 12.81 -11.59 -6.76
CA SER A 116 13.20 -12.96 -7.12
C SER A 116 13.33 -13.88 -5.90
N PHE A 117 13.38 -13.31 -4.69
CA PHE A 117 13.42 -14.06 -3.43
C PHE A 117 12.08 -14.06 -2.69
N SER A 118 11.00 -13.65 -3.35
CA SER A 118 9.65 -13.75 -2.77
C SER A 118 9.37 -15.18 -2.31
N GLY A 119 8.88 -15.32 -1.07
CA GLY A 119 8.36 -16.59 -0.57
C GLY A 119 6.97 -16.91 -1.12
N LEU A 120 6.33 -15.95 -1.78
CA LEU A 120 5.03 -16.08 -2.40
C LEU A 120 5.18 -16.39 -3.88
N SER A 121 4.28 -17.22 -4.37
CA SER A 121 4.03 -17.44 -5.78
C SER A 121 2.54 -17.29 -6.03
N ARG A 122 2.14 -17.07 -7.29
CA ARG A 122 0.74 -17.06 -7.69
C ARG A 122 0.00 -18.31 -7.16
N ASP A 123 0.63 -19.48 -7.29
CA ASP A 123 0.05 -20.77 -6.92
C ASP A 123 -0.14 -20.96 -5.41
N ASN A 124 0.72 -20.38 -4.57
CA ASN A 124 0.67 -20.59 -3.12
C ASN A 124 -0.02 -19.44 -2.35
N THR A 125 -0.20 -18.27 -2.99
CA THR A 125 -0.61 -17.04 -2.31
C THR A 125 -1.99 -17.17 -1.66
N ALA A 126 -2.96 -17.77 -2.35
CA ALA A 126 -4.31 -17.95 -1.82
C ALA A 126 -4.32 -18.81 -0.54
N GLU A 127 -3.59 -19.93 -0.55
CA GLU A 127 -3.45 -20.80 0.62
C GLU A 127 -2.70 -20.07 1.76
N TRP A 128 -1.61 -19.38 1.44
CA TRP A 128 -0.80 -18.65 2.40
C TRP A 128 -1.61 -17.57 3.13
N LEU A 129 -2.46 -16.83 2.42
CA LEU A 129 -3.38 -15.83 2.97
C LEU A 129 -4.48 -16.49 3.83
N ALA A 130 -5.06 -17.60 3.38
CA ALA A 130 -6.11 -18.30 4.12
C ALA A 130 -5.62 -18.78 5.50
N GLN A 131 -4.37 -19.25 5.59
CA GLN A 131 -3.73 -19.65 6.84
C GLN A 131 -3.49 -18.48 7.81
N ARG A 132 -3.54 -17.23 7.32
CA ARG A 132 -3.18 -16.00 8.05
C ARG A 132 -4.31 -14.98 8.12
N LYS A 133 -5.55 -15.41 7.89
CA LYS A 133 -6.73 -14.53 7.80
C LYS A 133 -6.99 -13.63 9.03
N GLU A 134 -6.45 -14.00 10.19
CA GLU A 134 -6.60 -13.24 11.45
C GLU A 134 -5.47 -12.22 11.66
N LEU A 135 -4.44 -12.20 10.80
CA LEU A 135 -3.31 -11.28 10.90
C LEU A 135 -3.68 -9.91 10.31
N ARG A 136 -3.16 -8.85 10.92
CA ARG A 136 -3.19 -7.50 10.35
C ARG A 136 -2.27 -7.42 9.14
N LEU A 137 -2.48 -6.41 8.29
CA LEU A 137 -1.64 -6.20 7.11
C LEU A 137 -0.15 -6.10 7.45
N VAL A 138 0.21 -5.37 8.51
CA VAL A 138 1.61 -5.24 8.95
C VAL A 138 2.23 -6.57 9.39
N GLU A 139 1.41 -7.46 9.97
CA GLU A 139 1.85 -8.81 10.37
C GLU A 139 2.01 -9.73 9.16
N LEU A 140 1.13 -9.60 8.15
CA LEU A 140 1.31 -10.27 6.86
C LEU A 140 2.58 -9.80 6.15
N GLN A 141 2.84 -8.50 6.12
CA GLN A 141 4.06 -7.92 5.54
C GLN A 141 5.31 -8.44 6.25
N ARG A 142 5.27 -8.52 7.60
CA ARG A 142 6.35 -9.08 8.39
C ARG A 142 6.61 -10.54 8.05
N ASP A 143 5.56 -11.35 7.98
CA ASP A 143 5.67 -12.78 7.66
C ASP A 143 6.18 -13.00 6.24
N ALA A 144 5.73 -12.22 5.25
CA ALA A 144 6.23 -12.27 3.89
C ALA A 144 7.72 -11.87 3.82
N CYS A 145 8.14 -10.85 4.57
CA CYS A 145 9.53 -10.45 4.66
C CYS A 145 10.42 -11.55 5.28
N ARG A 146 9.93 -12.27 6.30
CA ARG A 146 10.64 -13.43 6.87
C ARG A 146 10.81 -14.55 5.84
N ALA A 147 9.75 -14.89 5.11
CA ALA A 147 9.80 -15.90 4.06
C ALA A 147 10.79 -15.53 2.94
N ALA A 148 10.91 -14.24 2.62
CA ALA A 148 11.89 -13.76 1.64
C ALA A 148 13.34 -13.92 2.14
N ILE A 149 13.60 -13.64 3.42
CA ILE A 149 14.91 -13.89 4.06
C ILE A 149 15.26 -15.37 3.99
N GLU A 150 14.34 -16.26 4.38
CA GLU A 150 14.55 -17.72 4.34
C GLU A 150 14.82 -18.23 2.92
N THR A 151 14.20 -17.61 1.91
CA THR A 151 14.43 -17.94 0.50
C THR A 151 15.81 -17.48 0.03
N LEU A 152 16.22 -16.27 0.41
CA LEU A 152 17.56 -15.75 0.14
C LEU A 152 18.66 -16.57 0.83
N GLU A 153 18.47 -16.96 2.09
CA GLU A 153 19.44 -17.79 2.83
C GLU A 153 19.66 -19.14 2.14
N ARG A 154 18.58 -19.83 1.76
CA ARG A 154 18.65 -21.09 1.00
C ARG A 154 19.34 -20.89 -0.36
N TYR A 155 19.09 -19.76 -1.02
CA TYR A 155 19.71 -19.46 -2.30
C TYR A 155 21.23 -19.24 -2.16
N ILE A 156 21.67 -18.49 -1.15
CA ILE A 156 23.10 -18.27 -0.84
C ILE A 156 23.79 -19.60 -0.50
N GLU A 157 23.14 -20.45 0.29
CA GLU A 157 23.66 -21.78 0.63
C GLU A 157 23.84 -22.66 -0.62
N ALA A 158 22.85 -22.64 -1.52
CA ALA A 158 22.91 -23.39 -2.78
C ALA A 158 23.88 -22.79 -3.82
N HIS A 159 24.18 -21.49 -3.73
CA HIS A 159 25.02 -20.76 -4.68
C HIS A 159 26.12 -19.97 -3.96
N PRO A 160 27.21 -20.61 -3.50
CA PRO A 160 28.24 -19.95 -2.69
C PRO A 160 28.97 -18.78 -3.37
N THR A 161 28.86 -18.65 -4.69
CA THR A 161 29.45 -17.52 -5.46
C THR A 161 28.53 -16.32 -5.55
N PHE A 162 27.27 -16.44 -5.12
CA PHE A 162 26.32 -15.33 -5.11
C PHE A 162 26.51 -14.50 -3.84
N ASP A 163 26.85 -13.22 -4.01
CA ASP A 163 26.88 -12.26 -2.91
C ASP A 163 25.49 -11.62 -2.72
N GLY A 164 24.72 -12.19 -1.80
CA GLY A 164 23.40 -11.68 -1.42
C GLY A 164 23.41 -10.69 -0.25
N ALA A 165 24.57 -10.14 0.13
CA ALA A 165 24.69 -9.31 1.34
C ALA A 165 23.80 -8.05 1.27
N ARG A 166 23.68 -7.44 0.08
CA ARG A 166 22.87 -6.23 -0.12
C ARG A 166 21.38 -6.50 0.14
N GLU A 167 20.83 -7.52 -0.49
CA GLU A 167 19.43 -7.92 -0.37
C GLU A 167 19.12 -8.37 1.07
N MET A 168 20.05 -9.12 1.68
CA MET A 168 19.95 -9.54 3.07
C MET A 168 19.88 -8.35 4.03
N THR A 169 20.73 -7.33 3.83
CA THR A 169 20.68 -6.09 4.61
C THR A 169 19.35 -5.37 4.42
N ALA A 170 18.86 -5.24 3.17
CA ALA A 170 17.59 -4.58 2.88
C ALA A 170 16.40 -5.29 3.56
N PHE A 171 16.32 -6.63 3.46
CA PHE A 171 15.27 -7.39 4.13
C PHE A 171 15.35 -7.30 5.65
N LYS A 172 16.55 -7.38 6.24
CA LYS A 172 16.72 -7.24 7.70
C LYS A 172 16.30 -5.85 8.21
N GLN A 173 16.61 -4.79 7.48
CA GLN A 173 16.16 -3.44 7.80
C GLN A 173 14.64 -3.31 7.72
N ARG A 174 14.02 -3.85 6.67
CA ARG A 174 12.56 -3.88 6.51
C ARG A 174 11.88 -4.67 7.64
N LEU A 175 12.41 -5.84 7.97
CA LEU A 175 11.89 -6.67 9.07
C LEU A 175 11.94 -5.92 10.40
N ALA A 176 13.05 -5.26 10.72
CA ALA A 176 13.18 -4.48 11.94
C ALA A 176 12.17 -3.32 12.02
N ALA A 177 11.91 -2.63 10.91
CA ALA A 177 10.89 -1.58 10.84
C ALA A 177 9.48 -2.15 11.08
N LEU A 178 9.16 -3.29 10.46
CA LEU A 178 7.86 -3.95 10.63
C LEU A 178 7.66 -4.48 12.06
N ASP A 179 8.69 -5.04 12.68
CA ASP A 179 8.65 -5.48 14.09
C ASP A 179 8.37 -4.31 15.04
N ALA A 180 8.99 -3.15 14.80
CA ALA A 180 8.71 -1.93 15.57
C ALA A 180 7.27 -1.45 15.40
N SER A 181 6.71 -1.49 14.18
CA SER A 181 5.31 -1.14 13.92
C SER A 181 4.34 -2.10 14.62
N VAL A 182 4.62 -3.40 14.62
CA VAL A 182 3.78 -4.39 15.32
C VAL A 182 3.76 -4.14 16.83
N GLN A 183 4.90 -3.78 17.42
CA GLN A 183 5.02 -3.47 18.85
C GLN A 183 4.34 -2.15 19.23
N GLY A 184 4.51 -1.09 18.41
CA GLY A 184 3.90 0.21 18.66
C GLY A 184 2.36 0.18 18.64
N GLU A 185 1.77 -0.69 17.81
CA GLU A 185 0.32 -0.88 17.78
C GLU A 185 -0.23 -1.70 18.97
N GLN A 186 0.64 -2.35 19.76
CA GLN A 186 0.24 -3.11 20.96
C GLN A 186 0.24 -2.28 22.25
N GLU A 187 0.65 -1.00 22.23
CA GLU A 187 0.62 -0.10 23.39
C GLU A 187 -0.55 0.92 23.44
N PRO A 188 -1.84 0.59 23.19
CA PRO A 188 -2.93 1.50 23.54
C PRO A 188 -3.39 1.23 24.98
N GLY A 189 -2.71 1.74 26.00
CA GLY A 189 -3.22 1.53 27.38
C GLY A 189 -2.39 1.95 28.58
N LYS A 190 -1.33 2.75 28.46
CA LYS A 190 -0.61 3.25 29.63
C LYS A 190 -0.32 4.74 29.52
N GLU A 191 -1.35 5.57 29.57
CA GLU A 191 -1.16 6.92 30.10
C GLU A 191 -2.47 7.51 30.64
N ASN A 192 -2.33 8.13 31.82
CA ASN A 192 -3.32 8.92 32.56
C ASN A 192 -4.33 8.18 33.45
N PHE A 193 -3.82 7.63 34.56
CA PHE A 193 -4.38 7.95 35.88
C PHE A 193 -3.25 8.07 36.90
N ARG A 194 -2.81 9.31 37.16
CA ARG A 194 -2.22 9.70 38.43
C ARG A 194 -3.18 10.71 39.05
N ASN A 195 -3.85 10.28 40.11
CA ASN A 195 -4.62 11.13 41.02
C ASN A 195 -3.70 12.10 41.75
#